data_AF-A0A966BWK8-F1
#
_entry.id   AF-A0A966BWK8-F1
#
_cell.length_a   1.000
_cell.length_b   1.000
_cell.length_c   1.000
_cell.angle_alpha   90.00
_cell.angle_beta   90.00
_cell.angle_gamma   90.00
#
_symmetry.space_group_name_H-M   'P 1'
#
loop_
_entity.id
_entity.type
_entity.pdbx_description
1 polymer ?
#
loop_
_entity_poly.entity_id
_entity_poly.type
_entity_poly.pdbx_seq_one_letter_code
_entity_poly.pdbx_strand_id
1 'polypeptide(L)'
;MAWLLALTQTLLWVAAAPLFASWIRRIKCRLQNRRPPPLLQPYRDLRRLFGKEIVLADTASTLFRLAPYVVFGTTVLAASVVPLLLVQIPMAAMADAIVLVGLFALGRFFLALAGMDVGTSFGGMGASREMTV
;
A
#
# COMPACT_ATOMS: atom_id res chain seq x y z
N MET A 1 1.80 -21.19 -17.81
CA MET A 1 2.00 -19.90 -18.50
C MET A 1 1.19 -18.77 -17.88
N ALA A 2 -0.14 -18.90 -17.77
CA ALA A 2 -1.02 -17.82 -17.26
C ALA A 2 -0.67 -17.31 -15.84
N TRP A 3 -0.27 -18.20 -14.92
CA TRP A 3 0.18 -17.80 -13.58
C TRP A 3 1.48 -17.00 -13.57
N LEU A 4 2.42 -17.32 -14.47
CA LEU A 4 3.66 -16.53 -14.61
C LEU A 4 3.33 -15.14 -15.13
N LEU A 5 2.44 -15.04 -16.11
CA LEU A 5 1.97 -13.74 -16.62
C LEU A 5 1.29 -12.93 -15.52
N ALA A 6 0.42 -13.55 -14.72
CA ALA A 6 -0.21 -12.91 -13.57
C ALA A 6 0.83 -12.35 -12.58
N LEU A 7 1.81 -13.16 -12.18
CA LEU A 7 2.87 -12.73 -11.28
C LEU A 7 3.72 -11.59 -11.85
N THR A 8 4.10 -11.68 -13.13
CA THR A 8 4.86 -10.61 -13.79
C THR A 8 4.06 -9.31 -13.88
N GLN A 9 2.76 -9.38 -14.18
CA GLN A 9 1.87 -8.23 -14.19
C GLN A 9 1.78 -7.59 -12.80
N THR A 10 1.55 -8.38 -11.75
CA THR A 10 1.46 -7.87 -10.37
C THR A 10 2.78 -7.23 -9.94
N LEU A 11 3.92 -7.86 -10.24
CA LEU A 11 5.24 -7.31 -9.95
C LEU A 11 5.46 -5.96 -10.65
N LEU A 12 5.07 -5.86 -11.91
CA LEU A 12 5.16 -4.63 -12.69
C LEU A 12 4.29 -3.52 -12.08
N TRP A 13 3.10 -3.83 -11.58
CA TRP A 13 2.23 -2.87 -10.89
C TRP A 13 2.83 -2.37 -9.58
N VAL A 14 3.32 -3.28 -8.73
CA VAL A 14 3.98 -2.93 -7.47
C VAL A 14 5.21 -2.06 -7.75
N ALA A 15 5.98 -2.39 -8.79
CA ALA A 15 7.11 -1.59 -9.21
C ALA A 15 6.69 -0.23 -9.77
N ALA A 16 5.60 -0.12 -10.53
CA ALA A 16 5.14 1.13 -11.14
C ALA A 16 4.44 2.10 -10.14
N ALA A 17 3.87 1.59 -9.04
CA ALA A 17 3.12 2.41 -8.09
C ALA A 17 3.90 3.63 -7.52
N PRO A 18 5.18 3.52 -7.12
CA PRO A 18 5.96 4.67 -6.65
C PRO A 18 6.25 5.73 -7.73
N LEU A 19 6.36 5.33 -9.01
CA LEU A 19 6.48 6.27 -10.12
C LEU A 19 5.20 7.06 -10.29
N PHE A 20 4.05 6.39 -10.23
CA PHE A 20 2.76 7.03 -10.34
C PHE A 20 2.53 8.02 -9.19
N ALA A 21 2.91 7.66 -7.96
CA ALA A 21 2.88 8.57 -6.82
C ALA A 21 3.76 9.82 -7.04
N SER A 22 4.96 9.65 -7.62
CA SER A 22 5.85 10.76 -8.00
C SER A 22 5.26 11.66 -9.06
N TRP A 23 4.59 11.05 -10.05
CA TRP A 23 3.92 11.75 -11.13
C TRP A 23 2.81 12.66 -10.60
N ILE A 24 1.94 12.13 -9.73
CA ILE A 24 0.90 12.92 -9.06
C ILE A 24 1.52 14.07 -8.26
N ARG A 25 2.59 13.79 -7.49
CA ARG A 25 3.29 14.82 -6.71
C ARG A 25 3.88 15.90 -7.61
N ARG A 26 4.42 15.53 -8.78
CA ARG A 26 4.94 16.47 -9.78
C ARG A 26 3.84 17.37 -10.32
N ILE A 27 2.66 16.82 -10.65
CA ILE A 27 1.49 17.62 -11.05
C ILE A 27 1.09 18.59 -9.94
N LYS A 28 0.94 18.10 -8.69
CA LYS A 28 0.61 18.95 -7.53
C LYS A 28 1.59 20.10 -7.33
N CYS A 29 2.91 19.85 -7.43
CA CYS A 29 3.91 20.89 -7.32
C CYS A 29 3.79 21.94 -8.45
N ARG A 30 3.54 21.51 -9.69
CA ARG A 30 3.38 22.42 -10.84
C ARG A 30 2.16 23.31 -10.66
N LEU A 31 1.04 22.76 -10.20
CA LEU A 31 -0.18 23.51 -9.89
C LEU A 31 0.04 24.52 -8.76
N GLN A 32 0.96 24.24 -7.84
CA GLN A 32 1.34 25.14 -6.75
C GLN A 32 2.50 26.09 -7.12
N ASN A 33 2.89 26.18 -8.40
CA ASN A 33 4.04 26.96 -8.88
C ASN A 33 5.36 26.63 -8.14
N ARG A 34 5.53 25.39 -7.70
CA ARG A 34 6.75 24.87 -7.06
C ARG A 34 7.55 23.98 -8.01
N ARG A 35 8.87 23.92 -7.83
CA ARG A 35 9.74 22.99 -8.57
C ARG A 35 9.49 21.56 -8.08
N PRO A 36 9.14 20.61 -8.96
CA PRO A 36 8.85 19.24 -8.55
C PRO A 36 10.13 18.44 -8.25
N PRO A 37 10.06 17.45 -7.34
CA PRO A 37 11.16 16.50 -7.13
C PRO A 37 11.36 15.58 -8.35
N PRO A 38 12.53 14.90 -8.46
CA PRO A 38 12.78 13.94 -9.54
C PRO A 38 11.84 12.74 -9.47
N LEU A 39 11.49 12.17 -10.63
CA LEU A 39 10.51 11.06 -10.73
C LEU A 39 10.97 9.78 -10.01
N LEU A 40 12.28 9.54 -9.92
CA LEU A 40 12.83 8.36 -9.26
C LEU A 40 13.03 8.55 -7.75
N GLN A 41 12.55 9.67 -7.17
CA GLN A 41 12.74 9.98 -5.76
C GLN A 41 12.18 8.89 -4.84
N PRO A 42 10.96 8.35 -5.01
CA PRO A 42 10.44 7.34 -4.10
C PRO A 42 11.22 6.03 -4.11
N TYR A 43 11.85 5.64 -5.22
CA TYR A 43 12.72 4.47 -5.21
C TYR A 43 13.99 4.70 -4.39
N ARG A 44 14.55 5.91 -4.45
CA ARG A 44 15.68 6.29 -3.60
C ARG A 44 15.26 6.32 -2.13
N ASP A 45 14.06 6.81 -1.84
CA ASP A 45 13.50 6.85 -0.49
C ASP A 45 13.24 5.43 0.03
N LEU A 46 12.64 4.54 -0.76
CA LEU A 46 12.46 3.12 -0.41
C LEU A 46 13.79 2.44 -0.13
N ARG A 47 14.77 2.57 -1.02
CA ARG A 47 16.12 2.02 -0.82
C ARG A 47 16.76 2.56 0.46
N ARG A 48 16.57 3.85 0.76
CA ARG A 48 17.04 4.45 2.01
C ARG A 48 16.34 3.88 3.23
N LEU A 49 15.02 3.68 3.18
CA LEU A 49 14.22 3.14 4.28
C LEU A 49 14.56 1.68 4.57
N PHE A 50 14.78 0.86 3.56
CA PHE A 50 15.21 -0.53 3.73
C PHE A 50 16.60 -0.67 4.37
N GLY A 51 17.45 0.35 4.27
CA GLY A 51 18.75 0.40 4.94
C GLY A 51 18.73 0.96 6.35
N LYS A 52 17.55 1.35 6.89
CA LYS A 52 17.44 1.88 8.26
C LYS A 52 17.14 0.78 9.25
N GLU A 53 17.61 0.98 10.48
CA GLU A 53 17.24 0.15 11.62
C GLU A 53 15.76 0.31 11.96
N ILE A 54 15.16 -0.81 12.38
CA ILE A 54 13.75 -0.88 12.74
C ILE A 54 13.63 -0.44 14.20
N VAL A 55 12.92 0.66 14.44
CA VAL A 55 12.61 1.15 15.78
C VAL A 55 11.18 0.73 16.12
N LEU A 56 11.02 -0.08 17.17
CA LEU A 56 9.74 -0.54 17.70
C LEU A 56 9.57 -0.03 19.13
N ALA A 57 8.36 0.38 19.50
CA ALA A 57 8.06 0.73 20.87
C ALA A 57 8.01 -0.53 21.75
N ASP A 58 8.44 -0.41 23.01
CA ASP A 58 8.42 -1.52 23.97
C ASP A 58 7.00 -2.02 24.29
N THR A 59 6.01 -1.13 24.14
CA THR A 59 4.58 -1.43 24.35
C THR A 59 3.91 -2.08 23.13
N ALA A 60 4.56 -2.09 21.97
CA ALA A 60 3.95 -2.59 20.74
C ALA A 60 3.84 -4.12 20.76
N SER A 61 2.65 -4.63 20.46
CA SER A 61 2.41 -6.06 20.44
C SER A 61 2.88 -6.70 19.12
N THR A 62 2.73 -8.02 19.00
CA THR A 62 2.98 -8.73 17.75
C THR A 62 2.05 -8.27 16.62
N LEU A 63 0.90 -7.67 16.96
CA LEU A 63 -0.03 -7.11 15.99
C LEU A 63 0.61 -5.97 15.19
N PHE A 64 1.31 -5.05 15.85
CA PHE A 64 2.02 -3.96 15.17
C PHE A 64 3.09 -4.46 14.20
N ARG A 65 3.72 -5.61 14.49
CA ARG A 65 4.70 -6.24 13.60
C ARG A 65 4.05 -6.90 12.39
N LEU A 66 2.86 -7.49 12.57
CA LEU A 66 2.15 -8.19 11.50
C LEU A 66 1.38 -7.23 10.57
N ALA A 67 0.86 -6.12 11.10
CA ALA A 67 -0.01 -5.23 10.37
C ALA A 67 0.59 -4.70 9.04
N PRO A 68 1.86 -4.26 8.95
CA PRO A 68 2.45 -3.81 7.68
C PRO A 68 2.44 -4.91 6.60
N TYR A 69 2.67 -6.17 6.98
CA TYR A 69 2.64 -7.29 6.04
C TYR A 69 1.22 -7.62 5.57
N VAL A 70 0.23 -7.53 6.47
CA VAL A 70 -1.17 -7.73 6.12
C VAL A 70 -1.65 -6.64 5.17
N VAL A 71 -1.39 -5.36 5.48
CA VAL A 71 -1.78 -4.23 4.63
C VAL A 71 -1.11 -4.30 3.27
N PHE A 72 0.19 -4.61 3.23
CA PHE A 72 0.89 -4.80 1.96
C PHE A 72 0.31 -5.98 1.17
N GLY A 73 0.09 -7.12 1.82
CA GLY A 73 -0.47 -8.32 1.20
C GLY A 73 -1.86 -8.08 0.61
N THR A 74 -2.79 -7.48 1.36
CA THR A 74 -4.14 -7.18 0.86
C THR A 74 -4.11 -6.20 -0.31
N THR A 75 -3.23 -5.20 -0.27
CA THR A 75 -3.07 -4.23 -1.36
C THR A 75 -2.49 -4.88 -2.62
N VAL A 76 -1.50 -5.76 -2.48
CA VAL A 76 -0.93 -6.53 -3.61
C VAL A 76 -1.96 -7.50 -4.19
N LEU A 77 -2.73 -8.17 -3.35
CA LEU A 77 -3.83 -9.03 -3.79
C LEU A 77 -4.89 -8.23 -4.55
N ALA A 78 -5.30 -7.07 -4.03
CA ALA A 78 -6.21 -6.18 -4.72
C ALA A 78 -5.65 -5.73 -6.09
N ALA A 79 -4.36 -5.41 -6.17
CA ALA A 79 -3.71 -5.06 -7.43
C ALA A 79 -3.62 -6.25 -8.43
N SER A 80 -3.48 -7.47 -7.93
CA SER A 80 -3.42 -8.68 -8.77
C SER A 80 -4.77 -9.05 -9.41
N VAL A 81 -5.85 -8.62 -8.77
CA VAL A 81 -7.23 -8.87 -9.19
C VAL A 81 -7.63 -8.01 -10.39
N VAL A 82 -7.17 -6.75 -10.47
CA VAL A 82 -7.62 -5.82 -11.51
C VAL A 82 -6.98 -6.15 -12.88
N PRO A 83 -7.78 -6.51 -13.91
CA PRO A 83 -7.26 -6.85 -15.23
C PRO A 83 -7.01 -5.58 -16.06
N LEU A 84 -5.76 -5.10 -16.10
CA LEU A 84 -5.40 -3.84 -16.78
C LEU A 84 -4.63 -4.03 -18.11
N LEU A 85 -3.82 -5.10 -18.23
CA LEU A 85 -2.97 -5.35 -19.41
C LEU A 85 -3.36 -6.63 -20.15
N LEU A 86 -3.74 -7.67 -19.41
CA LEU A 86 -4.16 -8.96 -19.96
C LEU A 86 -5.61 -9.22 -19.50
N VAL A 87 -6.50 -9.51 -20.45
CA VAL A 87 -7.92 -9.78 -20.18
C VAL A 87 -8.11 -11.22 -19.66
N GLN A 88 -7.21 -12.15 -20.01
CA GLN A 88 -7.29 -13.56 -19.63
C GLN A 88 -6.31 -13.91 -18.51
N ILE A 89 -6.65 -13.50 -17.28
CA ILE A 89 -5.90 -13.86 -16.08
C ILE A 89 -6.76 -14.81 -15.24
N PRO A 90 -6.22 -15.92 -14.69
CA PRO A 90 -7.01 -16.85 -13.87
C PRO A 90 -7.65 -16.18 -12.64
N MET A 91 -7.02 -15.13 -12.11
CA MET A 91 -7.54 -14.35 -10.98
C MET A 91 -8.83 -13.59 -11.31
N ALA A 92 -9.04 -13.21 -12.58
CA ALA A 92 -10.21 -12.43 -13.00
C ALA A 92 -11.53 -13.20 -12.82
N ALA A 93 -11.49 -14.53 -12.84
CA ALA A 93 -12.68 -15.36 -12.60
C ALA A 93 -13.08 -15.45 -11.12
N MET A 94 -12.13 -15.23 -10.20
CA MET A 94 -12.36 -15.28 -8.74
C MET A 94 -12.52 -13.89 -8.12
N ALA A 95 -12.41 -12.85 -8.95
CA ALA A 95 -12.34 -11.47 -8.54
C ALA A 95 -13.62 -10.72 -8.88
N ASP A 96 -14.46 -10.49 -7.88
CA ASP A 96 -15.59 -9.58 -7.99
C ASP A 96 -15.38 -8.32 -7.15
N ALA A 97 -16.34 -7.40 -7.24
CA ALA A 97 -16.32 -6.16 -6.46
C ALA A 97 -16.34 -6.43 -4.94
N ILE A 98 -16.97 -7.52 -4.49
CA ILE A 98 -17.09 -7.85 -3.06
C ILE A 98 -15.72 -8.24 -2.50
N VAL A 99 -14.96 -9.07 -3.23
CA VAL A 99 -13.59 -9.44 -2.85
C VAL A 99 -12.69 -8.21 -2.76
N LEU A 100 -12.77 -7.30 -3.74
CA LEU A 100 -12.00 -6.05 -3.73
C LEU A 100 -12.33 -5.18 -2.51
N VAL A 101 -13.62 -4.95 -2.24
CA VAL A 101 -14.07 -4.18 -1.08
C VAL A 101 -13.62 -4.86 0.22
N GLY A 102 -13.73 -6.19 0.32
CA GLY A 102 -13.27 -6.96 1.46
C GLY A 102 -11.77 -6.83 1.71
N LEU A 103 -10.95 -6.89 0.66
CA LEU A 103 -9.49 -6.71 0.78
C LEU A 103 -9.11 -5.30 1.26
N PHE A 104 -9.76 -4.27 0.73
CA PHE A 104 -9.53 -2.90 1.18
C PHE A 104 -10.02 -2.68 2.62
N ALA A 105 -11.18 -3.22 2.98
CA ALA A 105 -11.70 -3.17 4.35
C ALA A 105 -10.75 -3.87 5.33
N LEU A 106 -10.22 -5.05 4.96
CA LEU A 106 -9.25 -5.78 5.79
C LEU A 106 -7.96 -4.98 5.98
N GLY A 107 -7.41 -4.38 4.91
CA GLY A 107 -6.24 -3.51 5.02
C GLY A 107 -6.49 -2.31 5.94
N ARG A 108 -7.63 -1.62 5.77
CA ARG A 108 -8.00 -0.47 6.59
C ARG A 108 -8.22 -0.84 8.07
N PHE A 109 -8.81 -2.00 8.34
CA PHE A 109 -8.98 -2.53 9.69
C PHE A 109 -7.64 -2.76 10.40
N PHE A 110 -6.69 -3.44 9.76
CA PHE A 110 -5.37 -3.67 10.34
C PHE A 110 -4.56 -2.39 10.50
N LEU A 111 -4.74 -1.42 9.60
CA LEU A 111 -4.12 -0.10 9.74
C LEU A 111 -4.63 0.65 10.98
N ALA A 112 -5.95 0.63 11.21
CA ALA A 112 -6.55 1.23 12.40
C ALA A 112 -6.09 0.53 13.69
N LEU A 113 -6.05 -0.80 13.70
CA LEU A 113 -5.53 -1.57 14.84
C LEU A 113 -4.07 -1.26 15.15
N ALA A 114 -3.21 -1.19 14.12
CA ALA A 114 -1.80 -0.83 14.31
C ALA A 114 -1.62 0.57 14.92
N GLY A 115 -2.50 1.52 14.58
CA GLY A 115 -2.53 2.84 15.20
C GLY A 115 -2.85 2.79 16.70
N MET A 116 -3.78 1.94 17.12
CA MET A 116 -4.18 1.80 18.52
C MET A 116 -3.21 0.98 19.36
N ASP A 117 -2.56 -0.03 18.78
CA ASP A 117 -1.73 -1.02 19.49
C ASP A 117 -0.53 -0.40 20.22
N VAL A 118 0.05 0.68 19.69
CA VAL A 118 1.19 1.36 20.33
C VAL A 118 0.78 2.08 21.64
N GLY A 119 -0.52 2.34 21.84
CA GLY A 119 -1.05 2.93 23.07
C GLY A 119 -0.78 4.44 23.21
N THR A 120 -0.49 5.14 22.11
CA THR A 120 -0.29 6.60 22.13
C THR A 120 -1.57 7.36 21.80
N SER A 121 -1.72 8.56 22.36
CA SER A 121 -2.88 9.44 22.08
C SER A 121 -3.01 9.78 20.58
N PHE A 122 -1.89 9.96 19.88
CA PHE A 122 -1.88 10.22 18.44
C PHE A 122 -2.34 9.01 17.61
N GLY A 123 -1.92 7.81 17.99
CA GLY A 123 -2.33 6.57 17.33
C GLY A 123 -3.85 6.34 17.40
N GLY A 124 -4.43 6.51 18.60
CA GLY A 124 -5.88 6.40 18.80
C GLY A 124 -6.68 7.47 18.07
N MET A 125 -6.25 8.74 18.14
CA MET A 125 -6.89 9.83 17.38
C MET A 125 -6.83 9.59 15.85
N GLY A 126 -5.71 9.08 15.35
CA GLY A 126 -5.54 8.73 13.94
C GLY A 126 -6.47 7.59 13.52
N ALA A 127 -6.50 6.50 14.29
CA ALA A 127 -7.36 5.35 14.03
C ALA A 127 -8.85 5.73 14.01
N SER A 128 -9.31 6.59 14.91
CA SER A 128 -10.70 7.06 14.93
C SER A 128 -11.08 7.82 13.66
N ARG A 129 -10.19 8.69 13.15
CA ARG A 129 -10.42 9.44 11.90
C ARG A 129 -10.46 8.50 10.70
N GLU A 130 -9.49 7.58 10.64
CA GLU A 130 -9.40 6.54 9.61
C GLU A 130 -10.56 5.54 9.65
N MET A 131 -11.41 5.51 10.68
CA MET A 131 -12.62 4.66 10.70
C MET A 131 -13.90 5.43 10.42
N THR A 132 -13.87 6.76 10.56
CA THR A 132 -15.05 7.62 10.36
C THR A 132 -15.21 8.06 8.90
N VAL A 133 -14.10 8.30 8.19
CA VAL A 133 -14.06 8.83 6.81
C VAL A 133 -13.70 7.73 5.83
#